data_AF-T1EII5-F1
#
_entry.id   AF-T1EII5-F1
#
_cell.length_a   1.000
_cell.length_b   1.000
_cell.length_c   1.000
_cell.angle_alpha   90.00
_cell.angle_beta   90.00
_cell.angle_gamma   90.00
#
_symmetry.space_group_name_H-M   'P 1'
#
loop_
_entity.id
_entity.type
_entity.pdbx_description
1 polymer ?
#
loop_
_entity_poly.entity_id
_entity_poly.type
_entity_poly.pdbx_seq_one_letter_code
_entity_poly.pdbx_strand_id
1 'polypeptide(L)'
;NEAFVKLMEMGDEPDRRNFLHDLFVFMESKQSPIIAVPTVSKQPIDLFKLYCIVKKFGGMVEVSKNKKWRDVSSALNMGPSSSAGFVVKKNYGKSIFPFECFHDRGNIDPAPILA
;
A
#
# COMPACT_ATOMS: atom_id res chain seq x y z
N ASN A 1 7.32 9.29 -14.42
CA ASN A 1 7.32 7.98 -13.75
C ASN A 1 6.09 7.21 -14.23
N GLU A 2 6.26 6.12 -14.99
CA GLU A 2 5.15 5.35 -15.58
C GLU A 2 4.23 4.72 -14.51
N ALA A 3 4.77 4.33 -13.36
CA ALA A 3 3.98 3.76 -12.27
C ALA A 3 2.97 4.77 -11.71
N PHE A 4 3.38 6.04 -11.62
CA PHE A 4 2.52 7.13 -11.15
C PHE A 4 1.33 7.33 -12.09
N VAL A 5 1.57 7.41 -13.40
CA VAL A 5 0.52 7.60 -14.41
C VAL A 5 -0.47 6.44 -14.35
N LYS A 6 0.02 5.20 -14.32
CA LYS A 6 -0.84 4.02 -14.24
C LYS A 6 -1.70 4.03 -12.98
N LEU A 7 -1.17 4.42 -11.81
CA LEU A 7 -1.94 4.47 -10.56
C LEU A 7 -2.97 5.61 -10.55
N MET A 8 -2.69 6.72 -11.23
CA MET A 8 -3.65 7.82 -11.41
C MET A 8 -4.87 7.39 -12.23
N GLU A 9 -4.69 6.48 -13.20
CA GLU A 9 -5.76 5.99 -14.07
C GLU A 9 -6.63 4.88 -13.44
N MET A 10 -6.27 4.37 -12.24
CA MET A 10 -6.99 3.27 -11.57
C MET A 10 -8.26 3.71 -10.82
N GLY A 11 -8.55 5.01 -10.76
CA GLY A 11 -9.77 5.55 -10.16
C GLY A 11 -9.82 7.08 -10.23
N ASP A 12 -10.96 7.64 -9.87
CA ASP A 12 -11.31 9.07 -9.96
C ASP A 12 -11.51 9.73 -8.59
N GLU A 13 -11.09 9.08 -7.50
CA GLU A 13 -11.23 9.62 -6.15
C GLU A 13 -10.49 10.96 -6.00
N PRO A 14 -11.11 12.01 -5.43
CA PRO A 14 -10.54 13.37 -5.42
C PRO A 14 -9.19 13.44 -4.71
N ASP A 15 -8.99 12.63 -3.67
CA ASP A 15 -7.76 12.59 -2.88
C ASP A 15 -6.64 11.75 -3.52
N ARG A 16 -6.94 10.97 -4.57
CA ARG A 16 -5.98 10.05 -5.21
C ARG A 16 -4.73 10.77 -5.66
N ARG A 17 -4.89 11.92 -6.33
CA ARG A 17 -3.75 12.68 -6.89
C ARG A 17 -2.79 13.13 -5.80
N ASN A 18 -3.33 13.74 -4.76
CA ASN A 18 -2.53 14.29 -3.66
C ASN A 18 -1.85 13.16 -2.90
N PHE A 19 -2.58 12.10 -2.56
CA PHE A 19 -2.01 10.92 -1.92
C PHE A 19 -0.87 10.30 -2.72
N LEU A 20 -1.08 10.03 -4.03
CA LEU A 20 -0.06 9.42 -4.87
C LEU A 20 1.16 10.34 -5.03
N HIS A 21 0.95 11.64 -5.14
CA HIS A 21 2.04 12.60 -5.24
C HIS A 21 2.91 12.56 -3.98
N ASP A 22 2.28 12.68 -2.81
CA ASP A 22 2.97 12.70 -1.51
C ASP A 22 3.66 11.37 -1.22
N LEU A 23 3.02 10.26 -1.57
CA LEU A 23 3.62 8.93 -1.45
C LEU A 23 4.89 8.82 -2.30
N PHE A 24 4.85 9.22 -3.57
CA PHE A 24 5.98 9.08 -4.47
C PHE A 24 7.15 9.98 -4.05
N VAL A 25 6.88 11.24 -3.71
CA VAL A 25 7.89 12.18 -3.19
C VAL A 25 8.52 11.65 -1.90
N PHE A 26 7.70 11.15 -0.98
CA PHE A 26 8.20 10.56 0.26
C PHE A 26 9.09 9.35 0.01
N MET A 27 8.66 8.41 -0.84
CA MET A 27 9.43 7.21 -1.14
C MET A 27 10.75 7.51 -1.87
N GLU A 28 10.77 8.54 -2.73
CA GLU A 28 11.99 9.07 -3.34
C GLU A 28 12.95 9.63 -2.29
N SER A 29 12.43 10.43 -1.33
CA SER A 29 13.24 10.96 -0.21
C SER A 29 13.84 9.86 0.68
N LYS A 30 13.20 8.69 0.75
CA LYS A 30 13.67 7.50 1.49
C LYS A 30 14.60 6.60 0.66
N GLN A 31 15.06 7.06 -0.51
CA GLN A 31 15.92 6.30 -1.42
C GLN A 31 15.30 4.94 -1.84
N SER A 32 13.97 4.85 -1.84
CA SER A 32 13.23 3.64 -2.22
C SER A 32 12.07 3.99 -3.17
N PRO A 33 12.35 4.60 -4.33
CA PRO A 33 11.31 5.10 -5.22
C PRO A 33 10.42 3.97 -5.75
N ILE A 34 9.13 4.28 -5.93
CA ILE A 34 8.17 3.38 -6.58
C ILE A 34 8.41 3.45 -8.09
N ILE A 35 9.16 2.49 -8.61
CA ILE A 35 9.52 2.41 -10.04
C ILE A 35 8.49 1.65 -10.89
N ALA A 36 7.69 0.79 -10.27
CA ALA A 36 6.71 -0.06 -10.94
C ALA A 36 5.50 -0.31 -10.05
N VAL A 37 4.32 -0.45 -10.67
CA VAL A 37 3.10 -0.83 -9.93
C VAL A 37 3.21 -2.29 -9.50
N PRO A 38 3.14 -2.59 -8.18
CA PRO A 38 3.23 -3.96 -7.71
C PRO A 38 2.03 -4.78 -8.18
N THR A 39 2.22 -6.10 -8.31
CA THR A 39 1.17 -7.00 -8.81
C THR A 39 0.96 -8.22 -7.91
N VAL A 40 -0.26 -8.77 -7.93
CA VAL A 40 -0.62 -10.10 -7.41
C VAL A 40 -1.14 -10.91 -8.58
N SER A 41 -0.52 -12.05 -8.90
CA SER A 41 -0.96 -12.91 -10.01
C SER A 41 -1.20 -12.14 -11.33
N LYS A 42 -0.27 -11.22 -11.68
CA LYS A 42 -0.33 -10.30 -12.84
C LYS A 42 -1.39 -9.17 -12.74
N GLN A 43 -2.22 -9.14 -11.71
CA GLN A 43 -3.15 -8.05 -11.46
C GLN A 43 -2.44 -6.89 -10.74
N PRO A 44 -2.45 -5.66 -11.29
CA PRO A 44 -1.87 -4.50 -10.62
C PRO A 44 -2.60 -4.18 -9.31
N ILE A 45 -1.83 -3.83 -8.27
CA ILE A 45 -2.35 -3.39 -6.98
C ILE A 45 -2.57 -1.88 -7.02
N ASP A 46 -3.80 -1.45 -6.78
CA ASP A 46 -4.12 -0.03 -6.57
C ASP A 46 -3.60 0.40 -5.19
N LEU A 47 -2.49 1.16 -5.17
CA LEU A 47 -1.86 1.61 -3.92
C LEU A 47 -2.76 2.55 -3.10
N PHE A 48 -3.58 3.37 -3.76
CA PHE A 48 -4.52 4.27 -3.07
C PHE A 48 -5.59 3.47 -2.35
N LYS A 49 -6.29 2.58 -3.06
CA LYS A 49 -7.32 1.73 -2.44
C LYS A 49 -6.73 0.81 -1.37
N LEU A 50 -5.54 0.27 -1.60
CA LEU A 50 -4.86 -0.57 -0.62
C LEU A 50 -4.61 0.20 0.69
N TYR A 51 -4.09 1.43 0.62
CA TYR A 51 -3.89 2.29 1.78
C TYR A 51 -5.23 2.59 2.49
N CYS A 52 -6.26 3.02 1.76
CA CYS A 52 -7.58 3.30 2.34
C CYS A 52 -8.19 2.08 3.05
N ILE A 53 -8.11 0.90 2.43
CA ILE A 53 -8.62 -0.34 3.02
C ILE A 53 -7.84 -0.67 4.29
N VAL A 54 -6.51 -0.69 4.25
CA VAL A 54 -5.71 -1.03 5.44
C VAL A 54 -5.94 -0.02 6.57
N LYS A 55 -6.06 1.28 6.26
CA LYS A 55 -6.42 2.32 7.22
C LYS A 55 -7.78 2.06 7.86
N LYS A 56 -8.79 1.68 7.09
CA LYS A 56 -10.13 1.28 7.60
C LYS A 56 -10.07 0.08 8.55
N PHE A 57 -9.10 -0.82 8.37
CA PHE A 57 -8.87 -1.97 9.24
C PHE A 57 -7.90 -1.68 10.41
N GLY A 58 -7.54 -0.41 10.66
CA GLY A 58 -6.68 -0.02 11.78
C GLY A 58 -5.17 0.03 11.46
N GLY A 59 -4.81 0.00 10.19
CA GLY A 59 -3.43 0.10 9.71
C GLY A 59 -2.68 -1.23 9.67
N MET A 60 -1.42 -1.21 9.22
CA MET A 60 -0.64 -2.43 8.97
C MET A 60 -0.53 -3.36 10.19
N VAL A 61 -0.33 -2.78 11.38
CA VAL A 61 -0.17 -3.54 12.63
C VAL A 61 -1.43 -4.34 12.96
N GLU A 62 -2.59 -3.69 12.92
CA GLU A 62 -3.86 -4.31 13.32
C GLU A 62 -4.32 -5.35 12.28
N VAL A 63 -4.13 -5.08 11.00
CA VAL A 63 -4.39 -6.06 9.92
C VAL A 63 -3.49 -7.30 10.08
N SER A 64 -2.21 -7.09 10.42
CA SER A 64 -1.26 -8.19 10.63
C SER A 64 -1.57 -9.01 11.87
N LYS A 65 -1.86 -8.35 12.99
CA LYS A 65 -2.22 -8.99 14.26
C LYS A 65 -3.46 -9.87 14.11
N ASN A 66 -4.49 -9.37 13.42
CA ASN A 66 -5.75 -10.09 13.22
C ASN A 66 -5.77 -11.00 11.98
N LYS A 67 -4.62 -11.18 11.29
CA LYS A 67 -4.49 -12.02 10.09
C LYS A 67 -5.47 -11.65 8.97
N LYS A 68 -5.82 -10.36 8.83
CA LYS A 68 -6.84 -9.82 7.91
C LYS A 68 -6.34 -9.54 6.50
N TRP A 69 -5.10 -9.87 6.18
CA TRP A 69 -4.53 -9.61 4.84
C TRP A 69 -5.27 -10.31 3.71
N ARG A 70 -5.93 -11.45 3.98
CA ARG A 70 -6.78 -12.13 3.00
C ARG A 70 -8.05 -11.32 2.73
N ASP A 71 -8.69 -10.81 3.77
CA ASP A 71 -9.86 -9.91 3.64
C ASP A 71 -9.50 -8.63 2.89
N VAL A 72 -8.33 -8.04 3.17
CA VAL A 72 -7.81 -6.87 2.43
C VAL A 72 -7.63 -7.19 0.94
N SER A 73 -7.03 -8.34 0.61
CA SER A 73 -6.85 -8.75 -0.79
C SER A 73 -8.18 -8.97 -1.50
N SER A 74 -9.17 -9.55 -0.82
CA SER A 74 -10.52 -9.74 -1.35
C SER A 74 -11.24 -8.39 -1.55
N ALA A 75 -11.10 -7.45 -0.62
CA ALA A 75 -11.66 -6.10 -0.76
C ALA A 75 -11.03 -5.29 -1.90
N LEU A 76 -9.80 -5.63 -2.31
CA LEU A 76 -9.14 -5.10 -3.51
C LEU A 76 -9.55 -5.79 -4.80
N ASN A 77 -10.47 -6.76 -4.76
CA ASN A 77 -10.84 -7.62 -5.88
C ASN A 77 -9.62 -8.34 -6.49
N MET A 78 -8.60 -8.62 -5.68
CA MET A 78 -7.53 -9.54 -6.05
C MET A 78 -8.14 -10.94 -5.88
N GLY A 79 -8.30 -11.68 -6.98
CA GLY A 79 -9.02 -12.95 -7.01
C GLY A 79 -8.56 -13.97 -5.93
N PRO A 80 -9.33 -15.05 -5.71
CA PRO A 80 -9.06 -16.01 -4.65
C PRO A 80 -7.74 -16.75 -4.90
N SER A 81 -6.65 -16.21 -4.37
CA SER A 81 -5.32 -16.81 -4.42
C SER A 81 -4.78 -17.01 -3.01
N SER A 82 -4.22 -18.18 -2.76
CA SER A 82 -3.60 -18.56 -1.48
C SER A 82 -2.47 -17.61 -1.08
N SER A 83 -1.79 -17.01 -2.07
CA SER A 83 -0.66 -16.10 -1.84
C SER A 83 -1.07 -14.62 -1.85
N ALA A 84 -2.30 -14.26 -2.22
CA ALA A 84 -2.71 -12.86 -2.40
C ALA A 84 -2.51 -12.02 -1.14
N GLY A 85 -3.00 -12.49 0.01
CA GLY A 85 -2.83 -11.77 1.27
C GLY A 85 -1.35 -11.55 1.64
N PHE A 86 -0.50 -12.55 1.42
CA PHE A 86 0.93 -12.43 1.69
C PHE A 86 1.61 -11.41 0.75
N VAL A 87 1.33 -11.47 -0.55
CA VAL A 87 1.89 -10.54 -1.53
C VAL A 87 1.40 -9.11 -1.28
N VAL A 88 0.12 -8.93 -0.93
CA VAL A 88 -0.43 -7.63 -0.53
C VAL A 88 0.27 -7.09 0.71
N LYS A 89 0.42 -7.89 1.78
CA LYS A 89 1.17 -7.51 2.99
C LYS A 89 2.59 -7.05 2.65
N LYS A 90 3.32 -7.85 1.84
CA LYS A 90 4.69 -7.57 1.46
C LYS A 90 4.81 -6.24 0.71
N ASN A 91 3.92 -5.99 -0.24
CA ASN A 91 3.93 -4.74 -1.00
C ASN A 91 3.51 -3.54 -0.15
N TYR A 92 2.54 -3.71 0.75
CA TYR A 92 2.18 -2.66 1.71
C TYR A 92 3.37 -2.28 2.58
N GLY A 93 4.04 -3.27 3.19
CA GLY A 93 5.20 -3.07 4.04
C GLY A 93 6.35 -2.35 3.33
N LYS A 94 6.55 -2.61 2.03
CA LYS A 94 7.62 -1.99 1.25
C LYS A 94 7.27 -0.58 0.77
N SER A 95 6.09 -0.39 0.22
CA SER A 95 5.77 0.80 -0.59
C SER A 95 4.84 1.79 0.10
N ILE A 96 4.17 1.42 1.20
CA ILE A 96 3.16 2.26 1.86
C ILE A 96 3.45 2.39 3.36
N PHE A 97 3.88 1.33 4.04
CA PHE A 97 4.03 1.36 5.50
C PHE A 97 5.00 2.43 6.03
N PRO A 98 6.16 2.69 5.39
CA PRO A 98 7.00 3.81 5.80
C PRO A 98 6.28 5.16 5.71
N PHE A 99 5.41 5.34 4.71
CA PHE A 99 4.58 6.52 4.57
C PHE A 99 3.47 6.58 5.64
N GLU A 100 2.77 5.47 5.93
CA GLU A 100 1.81 5.38 7.04
C GLU A 100 2.46 5.79 8.37
N CYS A 101 3.66 5.28 8.65
CA CYS A 101 4.40 5.60 9.86
C CYS A 101 4.77 7.09 9.96
N PHE A 102 5.20 7.68 8.85
CA PHE A 102 5.50 9.11 8.77
C PHE A 102 4.26 9.99 8.93
N HIS A 103 3.25 9.73 8.10
CA HIS A 103 2.10 10.60 7.88
C HIS A 103 1.02 10.43 8.96
N ASP A 104 0.69 9.20 9.35
CA ASP A 104 -0.44 8.93 10.24
C ASP A 104 -0.02 8.64 11.69
N ARG A 105 1.22 8.19 11.91
CA ARG A 105 1.68 7.69 13.22
C ARG A 105 2.70 8.60 13.89
N GLY A 106 2.87 9.84 13.43
CA GLY A 106 3.77 10.79 14.06
C GLY A 106 5.26 10.47 13.86
N ASN A 107 5.63 9.98 12.66
CA ASN A 107 7.01 9.68 12.29
C ASN A 107 7.69 8.61 13.15
N ILE A 108 6.96 7.55 13.49
CA ILE A 108 7.58 6.37 14.10
C ILE A 108 8.46 5.63 13.09
N ASP A 109 9.52 4.99 13.57
CA ASP A 109 10.36 4.14 12.73
C ASP A 109 9.61 2.84 12.34
N PRO A 110 9.44 2.52 11.04
CA PRO A 110 8.83 1.26 10.62
C PRO A 110 9.69 0.03 10.88
N ALA A 111 11.03 0.15 11.01
CA ALA A 111 11.92 -1.01 11.07
C ALA A 111 11.65 -1.96 12.26
N PRO A 112 11.42 -1.49 13.50
CA PRO A 112 11.10 -2.37 14.62
C PRO A 112 9.75 -3.10 14.49
N ILE A 113 8.85 -2.61 13.64
CA ILE A 113 7.51 -3.18 13.44
C ILE A 113 7.53 -4.24 12.32
N LEU A 114 8.46 -4.12 11.38
CA LEU A 114 8.66 -5.07 10.29
C LEU A 114 9.59 -6.23 10.66
N ALA A 115 10.36 -6.10 11.74
CA ALA A 115 11.33 -7.09 12.25
C ALA A 115 10.66 -8.36 12.79
#